data_AF-A0A816FH15-F1
#
_entry.id   AF-A0A816FH15-F1
#
_cell.length_a   1.000
_cell.length_b   1.000
_cell.length_c   1.000
_cell.angle_alpha   90.00
_cell.angle_beta   90.00
_cell.angle_gamma   90.00
#
_symmetry.space_group_name_H-M   'P 1'
#
loop_
_entity.id
_entity.type
_entity.pdbx_description
1 polymer ?
#
loop_
_entity_poly.entity_id
_entity_poly.type
_entity_poly.pdbx_seq_one_letter_code
_entity_poly.pdbx_strand_id
1 'polypeptide(L)'
;KKWNPGHAFSLQSIQLRIATRGIQLLAPGGLMVYSTCSMNPVENESIVAQLLQTFEGHISLVDISDKLPGLQTIPGLTKWCIMGKNKEVYNSYEEVPPHMQSLARPNMFPPSQDILERLHLERCIRLLPHHQNTGAFFVALFRKLDKTVEVSSTQEETSQKRPAEEITFNEDGANFKRARYHRENPFIFFNEKDITGFWQEISEFFGVDPSFPADQMMTRHAADSGRNIYFVSDSLKQIVTLNQDRIKFINMGVRLLVRTDLRNDKDKRSLRLSQEGIAIVNKYFTKRRIVIEEQDLINFLSHAFTHYANVSQSVQKQLENMSQDLGSTICTFTIKQHNLEVPIIFVAWRGRSSFRPFVSHSSRKFYLSLLNIDHSTINDIIEKLTIEEKASNEPRIEGKTNNEPKIEDS
;
A
#
# COMPACT_ATOMS: atom_id res chain seq x y z
N LYS A 1 8.95 4.60 -30.65
CA LYS A 1 8.90 3.39 -29.79
C LYS A 1 10.31 3.11 -29.25
N LYS A 2 10.48 2.80 -27.95
CA LYS A 2 11.79 2.71 -27.26
C LYS A 2 12.40 1.28 -27.23
N TRP A 3 11.77 0.29 -27.87
CA TRP A 3 12.21 -1.11 -27.81
C TRP A 3 13.15 -1.46 -28.98
N ASN A 4 14.26 -2.15 -28.69
CA ASN A 4 15.08 -2.86 -29.66
C ASN A 4 15.63 -4.15 -29.03
N PRO A 5 15.99 -5.18 -29.82
CA PRO A 5 16.40 -6.49 -29.29
C PRO A 5 17.61 -6.42 -28.34
N GLY A 6 18.56 -5.53 -28.61
CA GLY A 6 19.76 -5.36 -27.79
C GLY A 6 19.51 -4.81 -26.38
N HIS A 7 18.35 -4.20 -26.11
CA HIS A 7 18.00 -3.74 -24.76
C HIS A 7 17.87 -4.89 -23.75
N ALA A 8 17.51 -6.09 -24.20
CA ALA A 8 17.39 -7.24 -23.31
C ALA A 8 18.73 -7.59 -22.63
N PHE A 9 19.85 -7.32 -23.30
CA PHE A 9 21.18 -7.69 -22.78
C PHE A 9 21.57 -6.86 -21.55
N SER A 10 21.27 -5.55 -21.56
CA SER A 10 21.51 -4.69 -20.41
C SER A 10 20.52 -4.94 -19.27
N LEU A 11 19.27 -5.28 -19.61
CA LEU A 11 18.23 -5.62 -18.64
C LEU A 11 18.54 -6.92 -17.90
N GLN A 12 19.12 -7.91 -18.56
CA GLN A 12 19.49 -9.19 -17.92
C GLN A 12 20.38 -8.98 -16.69
N SER A 13 21.42 -8.16 -16.81
CA SER A 13 22.34 -7.86 -15.70
C SER A 13 21.62 -7.20 -14.52
N ILE A 14 20.68 -6.28 -14.79
CA ILE A 14 19.89 -5.62 -13.75
C ILE A 14 18.95 -6.64 -13.08
N GLN A 15 18.27 -7.46 -13.88
CA GLN A 15 17.36 -8.51 -13.40
C GLN A 15 18.09 -9.52 -12.52
N LEU A 16 19.27 -9.99 -12.93
CA LEU A 16 20.10 -10.89 -12.13
C LEU A 16 20.48 -10.27 -10.79
N ARG A 17 20.91 -9.00 -10.76
CA ARG A 17 21.28 -8.31 -9.52
C ARG A 17 20.10 -8.19 -8.55
N ILE A 18 18.93 -7.83 -9.06
CA ILE A 18 17.71 -7.71 -8.26
C ILE A 18 17.28 -9.07 -7.72
N ALA A 19 17.19 -10.08 -8.59
CA ALA A 19 16.75 -11.42 -8.21
C ALA A 19 17.73 -12.12 -7.25
N THR A 20 19.04 -11.95 -7.47
CA THR A 20 20.10 -12.41 -6.54
C THR A 20 19.88 -11.81 -5.16
N ARG A 21 19.63 -10.50 -5.06
CA ARG A 21 19.35 -9.86 -3.78
C ARG A 21 18.06 -10.39 -3.15
N GLY A 22 17.02 -10.64 -3.95
CA GLY A 22 15.78 -11.27 -3.51
C GLY A 22 16.02 -12.63 -2.84
N ILE A 23 16.78 -13.52 -3.50
CA ILE A 23 17.14 -14.85 -2.96
C ILE A 23 17.94 -14.74 -1.66
N GLN A 24 18.90 -13.81 -1.58
CA GLN A 24 19.70 -13.59 -0.38
C GLN A 24 18.84 -13.16 0.82
N LEU A 25 17.78 -12.38 0.58
CA LEU A 25 16.85 -11.90 1.60
C LEU A 25 15.81 -12.94 2.04
N LEU A 26 15.65 -14.04 1.29
CA LEU A 26 14.72 -15.11 1.68
C LEU A 26 15.21 -15.82 2.95
N ALA A 27 14.27 -16.04 3.88
CA ALA A 27 14.46 -17.01 4.95
C ALA A 27 14.58 -18.44 4.37
N PRO A 28 15.21 -19.38 5.09
CA PRO A 28 15.14 -20.80 4.75
C PRO A 28 13.67 -21.26 4.59
N GLY A 29 13.40 -22.09 3.58
CA GLY A 29 12.05 -22.51 3.17
C GLY A 29 11.23 -21.43 2.45
N GLY A 30 11.72 -20.18 2.40
CA GLY A 30 11.05 -19.04 1.78
C GLY A 30 10.89 -19.18 0.26
N LEU A 31 9.86 -18.52 -0.27
CA LEU A 31 9.52 -18.52 -1.68
C LEU A 31 9.81 -17.15 -2.32
N MET A 32 10.40 -17.16 -3.52
CA MET A 32 10.56 -15.97 -4.35
C MET A 32 9.90 -16.20 -5.70
N VAL A 33 8.97 -15.33 -6.08
CA VAL A 33 8.45 -15.25 -7.44
C VAL A 33 9.34 -14.32 -8.25
N TYR A 34 9.87 -14.82 -9.36
CA TYR A 34 10.44 -14.01 -10.42
C TYR A 34 9.42 -13.91 -11.56
N SER A 35 9.18 -12.71 -12.07
CA SER A 35 8.23 -12.52 -13.18
C SER A 35 8.61 -11.35 -14.07
N THR A 36 8.29 -11.47 -15.36
CA THR A 36 8.45 -10.38 -16.34
C THR A 36 7.20 -10.28 -17.21
N CYS A 37 6.98 -9.10 -17.80
CA CYS A 37 6.03 -8.90 -18.90
C CYS A 37 6.71 -8.94 -20.28
N SER A 38 7.87 -9.62 -20.36
CA SER A 38 8.64 -9.82 -21.60
C SER A 38 8.56 -11.28 -22.02
N MET A 39 8.60 -11.51 -23.34
CA MET A 39 8.67 -12.86 -23.92
C MET A 39 10.10 -13.28 -24.27
N ASN A 40 11.08 -12.38 -24.10
CA ASN A 40 12.46 -12.63 -24.48
C ASN A 40 13.12 -13.65 -23.54
N PRO A 41 13.64 -14.79 -24.04
CA PRO A 41 14.31 -15.79 -23.22
C PRO A 41 15.52 -15.26 -22.43
N VAL A 42 16.19 -14.22 -22.93
CA VAL A 42 17.30 -13.56 -22.23
C VAL A 42 16.82 -12.92 -20.92
N GLU A 43 15.61 -12.39 -20.88
CA GLU A 43 15.02 -11.80 -19.67
C GLU A 43 14.31 -12.85 -18.81
N ASN A 44 14.22 -14.11 -19.26
CA ASN A 44 13.36 -15.13 -18.66
C ASN A 44 14.20 -16.36 -18.28
N GLU A 45 14.31 -17.36 -19.15
CA GLU A 45 15.01 -18.61 -18.86
C GLU A 45 16.49 -18.41 -18.62
N SER A 46 17.15 -17.44 -19.28
CA SER A 46 18.56 -17.14 -19.00
C SER A 46 18.76 -16.64 -17.57
N ILE A 47 17.80 -15.85 -17.04
CA ILE A 47 17.81 -15.40 -15.65
C ILE A 47 17.64 -16.58 -14.71
N VAL A 48 16.64 -17.42 -14.96
CA VAL A 48 16.35 -18.57 -14.10
C VAL A 48 17.51 -19.56 -14.10
N ALA A 49 18.04 -19.90 -15.27
CA ALA A 49 19.16 -20.81 -15.41
C ALA A 49 20.42 -20.28 -14.72
N GLN A 50 20.71 -18.98 -14.83
CA GLN A 50 21.84 -18.38 -14.15
C GLN A 50 21.66 -18.38 -12.63
N LEU A 51 20.46 -18.06 -12.11
CA LEU A 51 20.21 -18.06 -10.67
C LEU A 51 20.34 -19.46 -10.07
N LEU A 52 19.80 -20.48 -10.73
CA LEU A 52 19.90 -21.88 -10.29
C LEU A 52 21.35 -22.38 -10.27
N GLN A 53 22.17 -21.99 -11.26
CA GLN A 53 23.59 -22.32 -11.26
C GLN A 53 24.37 -21.55 -10.18
N THR A 54 24.10 -20.25 -10.01
CA THR A 54 24.77 -19.43 -8.98
C THR A 54 24.47 -19.92 -7.57
N PHE A 55 23.25 -20.38 -7.32
CA PHE A 55 22.78 -20.85 -6.03
C PHE A 55 22.55 -22.37 -6.05
N GLU A 56 23.41 -23.12 -6.75
CA GLU A 56 23.28 -24.56 -6.92
C GLU A 56 23.15 -25.26 -5.56
N GLY A 57 22.11 -26.09 -5.44
CA GLY A 57 21.78 -26.80 -4.21
C GLY A 57 21.28 -25.93 -3.05
N HIS A 58 21.09 -24.62 -3.24
CA HIS A 58 20.53 -23.72 -2.22
C HIS A 58 19.14 -23.21 -2.58
N ILE A 59 18.77 -23.29 -3.86
CA ILE A 59 17.43 -22.99 -4.33
C ILE A 59 16.95 -24.06 -5.31
N SER A 60 15.64 -24.18 -5.49
CA SER A 60 15.02 -25.05 -6.50
C SER A 60 13.77 -24.41 -7.11
N LEU A 61 13.44 -24.77 -8.35
CA LEU A 61 12.15 -24.42 -8.94
C LEU A 61 11.02 -25.26 -8.34
N VAL A 62 9.94 -24.59 -7.97
CA VAL A 62 8.69 -25.20 -7.51
C VAL A 62 7.74 -25.30 -8.70
N ASP A 63 7.26 -26.52 -8.96
CA ASP A 63 6.18 -26.73 -9.93
C ASP A 63 4.85 -26.27 -9.32
N ILE A 64 4.15 -25.40 -10.04
CA ILE A 64 2.84 -24.86 -9.66
C ILE A 64 1.80 -25.04 -10.77
N SER A 65 2.09 -25.89 -11.76
CA SER A 65 1.19 -26.19 -12.89
C SER A 65 -0.16 -26.75 -12.43
N ASP A 66 -0.19 -27.44 -11.28
CA ASP A 66 -1.40 -28.00 -10.66
C ASP A 66 -2.22 -26.97 -9.86
N LYS A 67 -1.66 -25.80 -9.53
CA LYS A 67 -2.30 -24.81 -8.64
C LYS A 67 -3.28 -23.87 -9.33
N LEU A 68 -3.24 -23.78 -10.65
CA LEU A 68 -4.04 -22.82 -11.43
C LEU A 68 -4.90 -23.55 -12.48
N PRO A 69 -5.87 -24.39 -12.05
CA PRO A 69 -6.73 -25.12 -12.98
C PRO A 69 -7.53 -24.12 -13.83
N GLY A 70 -7.38 -24.24 -15.15
CA GLY A 70 -8.05 -23.38 -16.14
C GLY A 70 -7.20 -22.23 -16.70
N LEU A 71 -6.01 -21.97 -16.15
CA LEU A 71 -5.06 -21.04 -16.75
C LEU A 71 -4.25 -21.77 -17.85
N GLN A 72 -4.30 -21.28 -19.09
CA GLN A 72 -3.55 -21.84 -20.20
C GLN A 72 -2.11 -21.32 -20.19
N THR A 73 -1.17 -22.24 -19.99
CA THR A 73 0.25 -21.94 -19.89
C THR A 73 1.05 -22.84 -20.83
N ILE A 74 2.24 -22.39 -21.24
CA ILE A 74 3.27 -23.28 -21.79
C ILE A 74 4.46 -23.35 -20.83
N PRO A 75 5.19 -24.48 -20.81
CA PRO A 75 6.40 -24.60 -19.99
C PRO A 75 7.50 -23.63 -20.44
N GLY A 76 8.46 -23.37 -19.56
CA GLY A 76 9.69 -22.66 -19.89
C GLY A 76 10.48 -23.32 -21.02
N LEU A 77 11.25 -22.51 -21.75
CA LEU A 77 12.05 -22.99 -22.86
C LEU A 77 13.33 -23.67 -22.37
N THR A 78 13.69 -24.79 -23.00
CA THR A 78 14.99 -25.44 -22.80
C THR A 78 16.00 -25.10 -23.91
N LYS A 79 15.52 -24.51 -25.00
CA LYS A 79 16.33 -24.07 -26.15
C LYS A 79 15.88 -22.69 -26.58
N TRP A 80 16.83 -21.79 -26.81
CA TRP A 80 16.58 -20.45 -27.34
C TRP A 80 17.82 -19.90 -28.03
N CYS A 81 17.59 -18.92 -28.90
CA CYS A 81 18.62 -18.09 -29.52
C CYS A 81 18.49 -16.64 -29.00
N ILE A 82 19.51 -15.82 -29.23
CA ILE A 82 19.46 -14.39 -28.91
C ILE A 82 19.47 -13.56 -30.20
N MET A 83 18.89 -12.35 -30.14
CA MET A 83 18.83 -11.43 -31.26
C MET A 83 19.58 -10.13 -30.96
N GLY A 84 20.53 -9.79 -31.82
CA GLY A 84 21.29 -8.55 -31.80
C GLY A 84 20.48 -7.33 -32.24
N LYS A 85 21.06 -6.14 -32.06
CA LYS A 85 20.38 -4.87 -32.34
C LYS A 85 19.95 -4.74 -33.81
N ASN A 86 20.72 -5.28 -34.76
CA ASN A 86 20.37 -5.23 -36.18
C ASN A 86 19.61 -6.48 -36.64
N LYS A 87 18.97 -7.20 -35.70
CA LYS A 87 18.19 -8.41 -35.91
C LYS A 87 19.02 -9.62 -36.35
N GLU A 88 20.33 -9.59 -36.15
CA GLU A 88 21.16 -10.78 -36.29
C GLU A 88 20.76 -11.80 -35.22
N VAL A 89 20.59 -13.06 -35.60
CA VAL A 89 20.26 -14.14 -34.67
C VAL A 89 21.52 -14.96 -34.43
N TYR A 90 21.82 -15.21 -33.15
CA TYR A 90 22.93 -16.04 -32.71
C TYR A 90 22.36 -17.24 -31.95
N ASN A 91 22.69 -18.45 -32.37
CA ASN A 91 22.22 -19.68 -31.73
C ASN A 91 23.14 -20.13 -30.58
N SER A 92 24.37 -19.65 -30.60
CA SER A 92 25.42 -19.99 -29.63
C SER A 92 26.29 -18.77 -29.34
N TYR A 93 27.06 -18.80 -28.24
CA TYR A 93 27.95 -17.70 -27.89
C TYR A 93 29.12 -17.59 -28.88
N GLU A 94 29.55 -18.72 -29.43
CA GLU A 94 30.64 -18.84 -30.40
C GLU A 94 30.32 -18.11 -31.73
N GLU A 95 29.04 -17.99 -32.08
CA GLU A 95 28.56 -17.22 -33.24
C GLU A 95 28.59 -15.69 -33.01
N VAL A 96 28.78 -15.23 -31.77
CA VAL A 96 28.73 -13.79 -31.43
C VAL A 96 30.02 -13.09 -31.89
N PRO A 97 29.93 -12.04 -32.74
CA PRO A 97 31.08 -11.29 -33.19
C PRO A 97 31.86 -10.64 -32.02
N PRO A 98 33.20 -10.53 -32.10
CA PRO A 98 34.03 -10.00 -31.00
C PRO A 98 33.58 -8.64 -30.46
N HIS A 99 33.11 -7.75 -31.33
CA HIS A 99 32.65 -6.41 -30.94
C HIS A 99 31.36 -6.42 -30.09
N MET A 100 30.60 -7.53 -30.09
CA MET A 100 29.36 -7.70 -29.32
C MET A 100 29.53 -8.53 -28.05
N GLN A 101 30.66 -9.20 -27.85
CA GLN A 101 30.89 -10.10 -26.71
C GLN A 101 30.92 -9.38 -25.36
N SER A 102 31.13 -8.05 -25.34
CA SER A 102 31.00 -7.23 -24.13
C SER A 102 29.55 -7.05 -23.67
N LEU A 103 28.60 -7.18 -24.61
CA LEU A 103 27.16 -7.01 -24.37
C LEU A 103 26.46 -8.36 -24.26
N ALA A 104 26.64 -9.24 -25.25
CA ALA A 104 26.11 -10.60 -25.26
C ALA A 104 27.05 -11.50 -24.47
N ARG A 105 26.58 -12.05 -23.35
CA ARG A 105 27.39 -12.86 -22.43
C ARG A 105 27.05 -14.34 -22.60
N PRO A 106 27.97 -15.28 -22.26
CA PRO A 106 27.71 -16.72 -22.38
C PRO A 106 26.44 -17.16 -21.66
N ASN A 107 26.16 -16.60 -20.47
CA ASN A 107 24.98 -16.92 -19.67
C ASN A 107 23.64 -16.44 -20.25
N MET A 108 23.63 -15.75 -21.39
CA MET A 108 22.41 -15.40 -22.12
C MET A 108 21.91 -16.55 -23.00
N PHE A 109 22.75 -17.54 -23.25
CA PHE A 109 22.44 -18.72 -24.04
C PHE A 109 22.06 -19.91 -23.14
N PRO A 110 21.40 -20.94 -23.69
CA PRO A 110 21.17 -22.17 -22.94
C PRO A 110 22.50 -22.79 -22.48
N PRO A 111 22.60 -23.24 -21.21
CA PRO A 111 23.77 -24.01 -20.77
C PRO A 111 23.83 -25.37 -21.46
N SER A 112 24.86 -26.15 -21.18
CA SER A 112 25.01 -27.51 -21.71
C SER A 112 23.82 -28.40 -21.32
N GLN A 113 23.56 -29.42 -22.14
CA GLN A 113 22.40 -30.31 -21.99
C GLN A 113 22.35 -30.99 -20.61
N ASP A 114 23.50 -31.38 -20.06
CA ASP A 114 23.62 -32.01 -18.75
C ASP A 114 23.24 -31.08 -17.59
N ILE A 115 23.47 -29.77 -17.75
CA ILE A 115 23.05 -28.75 -16.79
C ILE A 115 21.54 -28.52 -16.96
N LEU A 116 21.06 -28.29 -18.20
CA LEU A 116 19.65 -28.02 -18.49
C LEU A 116 18.69 -29.04 -17.86
N GLU A 117 19.02 -30.33 -17.95
CA GLU A 117 18.22 -31.42 -17.39
C GLU A 117 18.07 -31.34 -15.86
N ARG A 118 19.05 -30.75 -15.16
CA ARG A 118 19.02 -30.56 -13.69
C ARG A 118 18.29 -29.27 -13.29
N LEU A 119 18.20 -28.30 -14.19
CA LEU A 119 17.59 -27.00 -13.90
C LEU A 119 16.05 -27.06 -13.85
N HIS A 120 15.44 -28.04 -14.50
CA HIS A 120 13.99 -28.22 -14.57
C HIS A 120 13.23 -26.98 -15.05
N LEU A 121 13.73 -26.34 -16.13
CA LEU A 121 13.15 -25.10 -16.67
C LEU A 121 11.71 -25.25 -17.15
N GLU A 122 11.25 -26.48 -17.41
CA GLU A 122 9.85 -26.81 -17.72
C GLU A 122 8.88 -26.39 -16.61
N ARG A 123 9.37 -26.20 -15.38
CA ARG A 123 8.56 -25.69 -14.24
C ARG A 123 8.32 -24.19 -14.29
N CYS A 124 9.01 -23.47 -15.18
CA CYS A 124 8.67 -22.07 -15.45
C CYS A 124 7.38 -21.99 -16.26
N ILE A 125 6.66 -20.88 -16.12
CA ILE A 125 5.37 -20.66 -16.76
C ILE A 125 5.48 -19.50 -17.73
N ARG A 126 5.03 -19.73 -18.97
CA ARG A 126 4.79 -18.69 -19.97
C ARG A 126 3.30 -18.56 -20.25
N LEU A 127 2.81 -17.33 -20.15
CA LEU A 127 1.45 -16.91 -20.44
C LEU A 127 1.45 -16.19 -21.78
N LEU A 128 0.85 -16.79 -22.80
CA LEU A 128 0.81 -16.22 -24.14
C LEU A 128 -0.47 -15.40 -24.34
N PRO A 129 -0.41 -14.19 -24.92
CA PRO A 129 -1.59 -13.36 -25.13
C PRO A 129 -2.73 -14.04 -25.89
N HIS A 130 -2.37 -14.83 -26.91
CA HIS A 130 -3.33 -15.47 -27.82
C HIS A 130 -3.99 -16.73 -27.25
N HIS A 131 -3.56 -17.21 -26.08
CA HIS A 131 -4.19 -18.36 -25.44
C HIS A 131 -5.51 -17.99 -24.76
N GLN A 132 -5.57 -16.83 -24.08
CA GLN A 132 -6.74 -16.44 -23.28
C GLN A 132 -7.06 -14.94 -23.34
N ASN A 133 -6.61 -14.24 -24.38
CA ASN A 133 -6.84 -12.80 -24.57
C ASN A 133 -6.34 -11.97 -23.37
N THR A 134 -5.13 -12.29 -22.89
CA THR A 134 -4.48 -11.64 -21.74
C THR A 134 -3.22 -10.88 -22.18
N GLY A 135 -2.54 -10.23 -21.21
CA GLY A 135 -1.15 -9.81 -21.40
C GLY A 135 -0.19 -10.99 -21.52
N ALA A 136 1.04 -10.72 -21.97
CA ALA A 136 2.14 -11.69 -22.00
C ALA A 136 2.92 -11.65 -20.69
N PHE A 137 3.18 -12.82 -20.09
CA PHE A 137 3.93 -12.92 -18.83
C PHE A 137 4.83 -14.15 -18.80
N PHE A 138 5.93 -14.03 -18.08
CA PHE A 138 6.79 -15.12 -17.64
C PHE A 138 6.81 -15.18 -16.11
N VAL A 139 6.75 -16.36 -15.53
CA VAL A 139 6.75 -16.59 -14.08
C VAL A 139 7.63 -17.79 -13.74
N ALA A 140 8.47 -17.64 -12.72
CA ALA A 140 9.23 -18.72 -12.10
C ALA A 140 9.13 -18.61 -10.57
N LEU A 141 8.81 -19.72 -9.91
CA LEU A 141 8.75 -19.79 -8.45
C LEU A 141 9.97 -20.53 -7.90
N PHE A 142 10.79 -19.84 -7.12
CA PHE A 142 11.93 -20.41 -6.42
C PHE A 142 11.57 -20.71 -4.96
N ARG A 143 12.12 -21.79 -4.42
CA ARG A 143 12.19 -22.07 -2.98
C ARG A 143 13.64 -22.06 -2.52
N LYS A 144 13.93 -21.39 -1.40
CA LYS A 144 15.22 -21.52 -0.71
C LYS A 144 15.24 -22.80 0.11
N LEU A 145 16.26 -23.61 -0.08
CA LEU A 145 16.41 -24.90 0.57
C LEU A 145 17.03 -24.73 1.96
N ASP A 146 16.53 -25.48 2.93
CA ASP A 146 17.03 -25.52 4.30
C ASP A 146 18.32 -26.34 4.36
N LYS A 147 19.43 -25.73 3.94
CA LYS A 147 20.74 -26.29 4.26
C LYS A 147 21.22 -25.67 5.56
N THR A 148 21.11 -26.42 6.66
CA THR A 148 21.96 -26.22 7.85
C THR A 148 23.40 -26.46 7.43
N VAL A 149 24.15 -25.40 7.18
CA VAL A 149 25.60 -25.47 7.07
C VAL A 149 26.14 -25.17 8.47
N GLU A 150 26.84 -26.14 9.07
CA GLU A 150 27.75 -25.88 10.18
C GLU A 150 28.78 -24.86 9.70
N VAL A 151 28.72 -23.65 10.25
CA VAL A 151 29.63 -22.58 9.88
C VAL A 151 30.99 -22.87 10.52
N SER A 152 31.89 -23.51 9.75
CA SER A 152 33.32 -23.41 10.02
C SER A 152 33.74 -21.98 9.68
N SER A 153 33.92 -21.17 10.72
CA SER A 153 34.41 -19.80 10.66
C SER A 153 35.81 -19.74 10.06
N THR A 154 35.92 -19.41 8.78
CA THR A 154 37.14 -18.86 8.19
C THR A 154 36.77 -17.96 7.03
N GLN A 155 36.60 -16.67 7.34
CA GLN A 155 37.23 -15.53 6.67
C GLN A 155 36.60 -14.26 7.22
N GLU A 156 37.36 -13.56 8.07
CA GLU A 156 37.09 -12.20 8.48
C GLU A 156 37.23 -11.28 7.27
N GLU A 157 36.12 -10.86 6.68
CA GLU A 157 36.10 -9.65 5.85
C GLU A 157 36.00 -8.44 6.78
N THR A 158 37.14 -7.75 6.92
CA THR A 158 37.23 -6.41 7.51
C THR A 158 36.40 -5.42 6.71
N SER A 159 35.11 -5.34 7.02
CA SER A 159 34.25 -4.23 6.61
C SER A 159 34.55 -3.03 7.49
N GLN A 160 35.38 -2.11 6.99
CA GLN A 160 35.52 -0.78 7.57
C GLN A 160 34.13 -0.13 7.63
N LYS A 161 33.56 -0.06 8.84
CA LYS A 161 32.39 0.77 9.15
C LYS A 161 32.72 2.20 8.73
N ARG A 162 32.01 2.75 7.73
CA ARG A 162 31.89 4.21 7.65
C ARG A 162 31.18 4.66 8.93
N PRO A 163 31.77 5.55 9.75
CA PRO A 163 31.05 6.12 10.86
C PRO A 163 29.81 6.81 10.31
N ALA A 164 28.66 6.60 10.95
CA ALA A 164 27.58 7.57 10.83
C ALA A 164 28.14 8.88 11.37
N GLU A 165 28.21 9.92 10.55
CA GLU A 165 28.53 11.26 11.02
C GLU A 165 27.52 11.63 12.10
N GLU A 166 27.99 11.80 13.33
CA GLU A 166 27.25 12.46 14.39
C GLU A 166 26.91 13.87 13.90
N ILE A 167 25.62 14.13 13.68
CA ILE A 167 25.14 15.47 13.38
C ILE A 167 25.15 16.25 14.70
N THR A 168 26.26 16.94 14.97
CA THR A 168 26.31 18.00 15.97
C THR A 168 25.56 19.22 15.44
N PHE A 169 24.56 19.67 16.18
CA PHE A 169 23.88 20.95 15.90
C PHE A 169 24.79 22.08 16.39
N ASN A 170 25.60 22.64 15.48
CA ASN A 170 26.21 23.94 15.71
C ASN A 170 25.24 25.02 15.22
N GLU A 171 24.76 25.82 16.18
CA GLU A 171 24.26 27.17 15.92
C GLU A 171 25.43 27.96 15.32
N ASP A 172 25.46 28.11 14.00
CA ASP A 172 25.89 29.34 13.31
C ASP A 172 25.87 29.13 11.79
N GLY A 173 25.24 30.08 11.10
CA GLY A 173 24.80 29.96 9.72
C GLY A 173 25.93 29.91 8.68
N ALA A 174 25.92 28.88 7.84
CA ALA A 174 26.47 28.92 6.49
C ALA A 174 25.74 27.96 5.55
N ASN A 175 25.24 28.51 4.43
CA ASN A 175 24.43 27.83 3.42
C ASN A 175 25.21 26.80 2.60
N PHE A 176 25.04 25.50 2.89
CA PHE A 176 25.28 24.43 1.90
C PHE A 176 23.98 24.06 1.19
N LYS A 177 23.95 24.23 -0.13
CA LYS A 177 22.85 23.83 -1.01
C LYS A 177 22.71 22.30 -1.01
N ARG A 178 22.01 21.75 -0.02
CA ARG A 178 21.59 20.35 0.01
C ARG A 178 20.61 20.08 -1.13
N ALA A 179 20.89 19.06 -1.94
CA ALA A 179 19.94 18.48 -2.87
C ALA A 179 18.58 18.30 -2.15
N ARG A 180 17.48 18.70 -2.78
CA ARG A 180 16.11 18.64 -2.25
C ARG A 180 15.65 17.19 -2.08
N TYR A 181 16.26 16.45 -1.17
CA TYR A 181 15.71 15.18 -0.69
C TYR A 181 14.50 15.51 0.19
N HIS A 182 13.35 14.95 -0.17
CA HIS A 182 12.04 15.16 0.45
C HIS A 182 12.12 15.30 1.99
N ARG A 183 11.67 16.44 2.52
CA ARG A 183 11.66 16.82 3.95
C ARG A 183 10.54 16.11 4.73
N GLU A 184 10.48 14.79 4.68
CA GLU A 184 9.56 14.04 5.53
C GLU A 184 10.25 13.61 6.82
N ASN A 185 9.62 13.94 7.95
CA ASN A 185 10.03 13.52 9.29
C ASN A 185 9.88 12.00 9.46
N PRO A 186 10.75 11.33 10.25
CA PRO A 186 10.64 9.89 10.51
C PRO A 186 9.33 9.54 11.22
N PHE A 187 8.95 8.26 11.14
CA PHE A 187 7.89 7.74 12.00
C PHE A 187 8.43 7.52 13.41
N ILE A 188 7.67 7.97 14.40
CA ILE A 188 7.98 7.86 15.83
C ILE A 188 6.87 7.02 16.44
N PHE A 189 7.23 5.91 17.07
CA PHE A 189 6.30 5.05 17.80
C PHE A 189 5.88 5.70 19.11
N PHE A 190 4.65 5.42 19.53
CA PHE A 190 4.13 5.91 20.80
C PHE A 190 4.97 5.32 21.94
N ASN A 191 5.41 6.19 22.84
CA ASN A 191 6.06 5.80 24.09
C ASN A 191 5.03 5.69 25.23
N GLU A 192 5.48 5.29 26.42
CA GLU A 192 4.60 5.16 27.59
C GLU A 192 3.82 6.44 27.91
N LYS A 193 4.45 7.62 27.80
CA LYS A 193 3.78 8.91 28.07
C LYS A 193 2.69 9.20 27.03
N ASP A 194 2.93 8.88 25.76
CA ASP A 194 1.94 9.04 24.71
C ASP A 194 0.73 8.12 24.97
N ILE A 195 0.98 6.90 25.46
CA ILE A 195 -0.05 5.90 25.76
C ILE A 195 -0.88 6.31 26.98
N THR A 196 -0.24 6.68 28.10
CA THR A 196 -0.92 7.03 29.36
C THR A 196 -1.48 8.45 29.38
N GLY A 197 -1.11 9.29 28.41
CA GLY A 197 -1.61 10.67 28.31
C GLY A 197 -2.57 10.84 27.15
N PHE A 198 -2.00 11.09 25.98
CA PHE A 198 -2.75 11.45 24.78
C PHE A 198 -3.68 10.32 24.27
N TRP A 199 -3.18 9.09 24.21
CA TRP A 199 -3.97 7.95 23.74
C TRP A 199 -5.09 7.57 24.72
N GLN A 200 -4.85 7.70 26.03
CA GLN A 200 -5.86 7.34 27.03
C GLN A 200 -7.18 8.12 26.80
N GLU A 201 -7.09 9.42 26.51
CA GLU A 201 -8.27 10.25 26.23
C GLU A 201 -9.03 9.74 24.97
N ILE A 202 -8.29 9.38 23.91
CA ILE A 202 -8.86 8.84 22.67
C ILE A 202 -9.50 7.47 22.93
N SER A 203 -8.81 6.63 23.70
CA SER A 203 -9.26 5.30 24.10
C SER A 203 -10.58 5.37 24.86
N GLU A 204 -10.70 6.28 25.84
CA GLU A 204 -11.92 6.49 26.62
C GLU A 204 -13.08 7.00 25.75
N PHE A 205 -12.81 7.94 24.83
CA PHE A 205 -13.78 8.54 23.92
C PHE A 205 -14.39 7.53 22.95
N PHE A 206 -13.56 6.66 22.36
CA PHE A 206 -14.01 5.61 21.44
C PHE A 206 -14.31 4.26 22.12
N GLY A 207 -14.04 4.14 23.42
CA GLY A 207 -14.12 2.88 24.15
C GLY A 207 -13.26 1.80 23.50
N VAL A 208 -11.96 2.08 23.37
CA VAL A 208 -11.04 1.12 22.77
C VAL A 208 -10.77 -0.02 23.75
N ASP A 209 -10.90 -1.24 23.25
CA ASP A 209 -10.64 -2.46 24.00
C ASP A 209 -9.20 -2.48 24.53
N PRO A 210 -8.96 -2.81 25.82
CA PRO A 210 -7.62 -2.84 26.40
C PRO A 210 -6.63 -3.80 25.70
N SER A 211 -7.11 -4.79 24.94
CA SER A 211 -6.25 -5.68 24.13
C SER A 211 -5.70 -5.01 22.87
N PHE A 212 -6.10 -3.78 22.57
CA PHE A 212 -5.56 -3.02 21.44
C PHE A 212 -4.05 -2.73 21.64
N PRO A 213 -3.18 -3.10 20.68
CA PRO A 213 -1.74 -2.92 20.82
C PRO A 213 -1.33 -1.46 20.53
N ALA A 214 -1.54 -0.60 21.52
CA ALA A 214 -1.29 0.85 21.42
C ALA A 214 0.18 1.20 21.12
N ASP A 215 1.12 0.35 21.51
CA ASP A 215 2.54 0.51 21.24
C ASP A 215 2.91 0.31 19.76
N GLN A 216 1.99 -0.21 18.94
CA GLN A 216 2.12 -0.33 17.48
C GLN A 216 1.59 0.90 16.73
N MET A 217 1.21 1.95 17.46
CA MET A 217 0.87 3.24 16.89
C MET A 217 2.10 4.11 16.65
N MET A 218 2.03 4.91 15.59
CA MET A 218 3.08 5.84 15.22
C MET A 218 2.54 7.13 14.61
N THR A 219 3.36 8.16 14.68
CA THR A 219 3.10 9.51 14.15
C THR A 219 4.36 10.02 13.45
N ARG A 220 4.24 10.99 12.54
CA ARG A 220 5.39 11.65 11.90
C ARG A 220 5.90 12.88 12.67
N HIS A 221 5.22 13.24 13.75
CA HIS A 221 5.48 14.44 14.55
C HIS A 221 5.29 14.05 16.02
N ALA A 222 5.51 14.97 16.97
CA ALA A 222 5.15 14.72 18.36
C ALA A 222 3.68 14.25 18.46
N ALA A 223 3.39 13.25 19.31
CA ALA A 223 2.07 12.59 19.35
C ALA A 223 0.92 13.58 19.62
N ASP A 224 1.21 14.61 20.41
CA ASP A 224 0.32 15.72 20.77
C ASP A 224 0.15 16.79 19.69
N SER A 225 0.93 16.74 18.60
CA SER A 225 0.82 17.71 17.50
C SER A 225 -0.49 17.61 16.70
N GLY A 226 -1.37 16.69 17.08
CA GLY A 226 -2.70 16.49 16.51
C GLY A 226 -2.63 16.09 15.05
N ARG A 227 -1.62 15.33 14.62
CA ARG A 227 -1.49 14.85 13.23
C ARG A 227 -1.96 13.40 13.10
N ASN A 228 -1.91 12.88 11.87
CA ASN A 228 -2.36 11.53 11.55
C ASN A 228 -1.65 10.47 12.41
N ILE A 229 -2.43 9.55 12.96
CA ILE A 229 -1.95 8.40 13.72
C ILE A 229 -2.07 7.17 12.82
N TYR A 230 -0.96 6.45 12.68
CA TYR A 230 -0.86 5.25 11.88
C TYR A 230 -0.67 4.04 12.78
N PHE A 231 -1.07 2.89 12.28
CA PHE A 231 -0.92 1.60 12.93
C PHE A 231 -0.16 0.65 12.03
N VAL A 232 0.73 -0.14 12.61
CA VAL A 232 1.50 -1.16 11.89
C VAL A 232 1.38 -2.50 12.60
N SER A 233 1.72 -3.58 11.91
CA SER A 233 1.91 -4.87 12.58
C SER A 233 3.20 -4.87 13.40
N ASP A 234 3.29 -5.82 14.34
CA ASP A 234 4.48 -6.01 15.16
C ASP A 234 5.76 -6.21 14.31
N SER A 235 5.65 -7.05 13.27
CA SER A 235 6.78 -7.32 12.38
C SER A 235 7.27 -6.06 11.66
N LEU A 236 6.35 -5.16 11.26
CA LEU A 236 6.74 -3.89 10.65
C LEU A 236 7.37 -2.94 11.67
N LYS A 237 6.85 -2.89 12.91
CA LYS A 237 7.47 -2.14 13.99
C LYS A 237 8.92 -2.57 14.21
N GLN A 238 9.17 -3.87 14.31
CA GLN A 238 10.52 -4.42 14.44
C GLN A 238 11.42 -4.04 13.26
N ILE A 239 10.93 -4.19 12.02
CA ILE A 239 11.68 -3.81 10.81
C ILE A 239 12.09 -2.33 10.87
N VAL A 240 11.18 -1.45 11.28
CA VAL A 240 11.46 -0.01 11.35
C VAL A 240 12.48 0.28 12.43
N THR A 241 12.27 -0.22 13.64
CA THR A 241 13.17 0.00 14.78
C THR A 241 14.61 -0.49 14.46
N LEU A 242 14.75 -1.64 13.79
CA LEU A 242 16.07 -2.20 13.43
C LEU A 242 16.74 -1.51 12.21
N ASN A 243 16.02 -0.64 11.49
CA ASN A 243 16.50 -0.07 10.23
C ASN A 243 16.32 1.45 10.12
N GLN A 244 15.81 2.14 11.15
CA GLN A 244 15.50 3.57 11.10
C GLN A 244 16.70 4.45 10.69
N ASP A 245 17.92 4.04 11.05
CA ASP A 245 19.15 4.78 10.71
C ASP A 245 19.69 4.47 9.31
N ARG A 246 19.16 3.44 8.64
CA ARG A 246 19.64 2.93 7.34
C ARG A 246 18.62 3.07 6.22
N ILE A 247 17.33 3.03 6.55
CA ILE A 247 16.22 3.03 5.59
C ILE A 247 15.27 4.17 5.94
N LYS A 248 14.98 5.00 4.94
CA LYS A 248 13.96 6.04 5.07
C LYS A 248 12.59 5.51 4.65
N PHE A 249 11.65 5.51 5.59
CA PHE A 249 10.27 5.06 5.35
C PHE A 249 9.36 6.24 4.92
N ILE A 250 8.92 6.22 3.65
CA ILE A 250 8.07 7.27 3.05
C ILE A 250 6.57 7.02 3.25
N ASN A 251 6.11 5.78 3.18
CA ASN A 251 4.73 5.42 3.46
C ASN A 251 4.72 4.06 4.15
N MET A 252 3.93 3.92 5.22
CA MET A 252 3.87 2.69 5.99
C MET A 252 2.65 2.67 6.90
N GLY A 253 2.15 1.47 7.16
CA GLY A 253 1.03 1.25 8.06
C GLY A 253 -0.30 1.68 7.49
N VAL A 254 -1.32 1.62 8.33
CA VAL A 254 -2.69 2.02 8.04
C VAL A 254 -3.01 3.24 8.88
N ARG A 255 -3.55 4.29 8.26
CA ARG A 255 -3.97 5.47 9.01
C ARG A 255 -5.22 5.13 9.80
N LEU A 256 -5.17 5.23 11.13
CA LEU A 256 -6.31 5.01 12.02
C LEU A 256 -7.07 6.30 12.31
N LEU A 257 -6.34 7.36 12.64
CA LEU A 257 -6.90 8.66 13.01
C LEU A 257 -6.27 9.76 12.16
N VAL A 258 -7.08 10.74 11.78
CA VAL A 258 -6.72 11.85 10.88
C VAL A 258 -7.08 13.15 11.56
N ARG A 259 -6.22 14.16 11.49
CA ARG A 259 -6.60 15.51 11.91
C ARG A 259 -7.76 16.01 11.05
N THR A 260 -8.74 16.63 11.70
CA THR A 260 -9.77 17.44 11.06
C THR A 260 -9.44 18.90 11.27
N ASP A 261 -9.52 19.70 10.20
CA ASP A 261 -9.34 21.15 10.22
C ASP A 261 -10.58 21.86 10.79
N LEU A 262 -11.03 21.44 11.98
CA LEU A 262 -12.08 22.12 12.69
C LEU A 262 -11.50 23.40 13.31
N ARG A 263 -12.24 24.50 13.18
CA ARG A 263 -11.83 25.90 13.42
C ARG A 263 -11.27 26.24 14.82
N ASN A 264 -11.10 25.27 15.72
CA ASN A 264 -10.46 25.46 17.01
C ASN A 264 -9.24 24.51 17.14
N ASP A 265 -8.05 25.07 16.92
CA ASP A 265 -6.75 24.39 17.00
C ASP A 265 -6.41 23.80 18.38
N LYS A 266 -7.23 24.06 19.41
CA LYS A 266 -7.02 23.59 20.78
C LYS A 266 -7.95 22.45 21.21
N ASP A 267 -8.89 22.02 20.37
CA ASP A 267 -9.77 20.90 20.74
C ASP A 267 -9.09 19.56 20.45
N LYS A 268 -8.80 18.79 21.51
CA LYS A 268 -8.25 17.43 21.45
C LYS A 268 -9.17 16.46 20.69
N ARG A 269 -10.43 16.86 20.41
CA ARG A 269 -11.42 16.16 19.58
C ARG A 269 -11.26 16.40 18.07
N SER A 270 -10.16 17.05 17.65
CA SER A 270 -9.81 17.31 16.26
C SER A 270 -9.30 16.07 15.50
N LEU A 271 -9.45 14.87 16.04
CA LEU A 271 -9.14 13.62 15.35
C LEU A 271 -10.41 12.89 14.91
N ARG A 272 -10.44 12.50 13.64
CA ARG A 272 -11.47 11.61 13.09
C ARG A 272 -10.90 10.24 12.78
N LEU A 273 -11.75 9.22 12.88
CA LEU A 273 -11.45 7.90 12.37
C LEU A 273 -11.26 7.96 10.84
N SER A 274 -10.26 7.24 10.35
CA SER A 274 -10.00 7.04 8.94
C SER A 274 -10.80 5.86 8.41
N GLN A 275 -11.33 5.98 7.20
CA GLN A 275 -12.00 4.86 6.53
C GLN A 275 -11.01 3.72 6.20
N GLU A 276 -9.73 4.02 5.97
CA GLU A 276 -8.67 3.03 5.72
C GLU A 276 -8.46 2.10 6.93
N GLY A 277 -8.59 2.65 8.14
CA GLY A 277 -8.41 1.95 9.41
C GLY A 277 -9.62 1.16 9.88
N ILE A 278 -10.72 1.16 9.13
CA ILE A 278 -12.02 0.71 9.64
C ILE A 278 -12.02 -0.76 10.07
N ALA A 279 -11.26 -1.62 9.41
CA ALA A 279 -11.15 -3.03 9.78
C ALA A 279 -10.55 -3.23 11.18
N ILE A 280 -9.54 -2.42 11.53
CA ILE A 280 -8.90 -2.45 12.85
C ILE A 280 -9.82 -1.79 13.88
N VAL A 281 -10.34 -0.61 13.55
CA VAL A 281 -11.27 0.14 14.40
C VAL A 281 -12.49 -0.70 14.76
N ASN A 282 -13.12 -1.36 13.79
CA ASN A 282 -14.33 -2.16 14.01
C ASN A 282 -14.11 -3.31 15.01
N LYS A 283 -12.88 -3.84 15.09
CA LYS A 283 -12.51 -4.92 16.01
C LYS A 283 -12.34 -4.42 17.44
N TYR A 284 -11.72 -3.27 17.65
CA TYR A 284 -11.31 -2.83 18.99
C TYR A 284 -12.13 -1.67 19.55
N PHE A 285 -12.84 -0.90 18.73
CA PHE A 285 -13.54 0.31 19.17
C PHE A 285 -15.00 -0.04 19.45
N THR A 286 -15.46 0.20 20.67
CA THR A 286 -16.77 -0.30 21.16
C THR A 286 -17.82 0.79 21.32
N LYS A 287 -17.42 2.06 21.55
CA LYS A 287 -18.35 3.20 21.67
C LYS A 287 -18.50 3.94 20.35
N ARG A 288 -19.47 4.86 20.30
CA ARG A 288 -19.75 5.75 19.17
C ARG A 288 -20.07 5.01 17.88
N ARG A 289 -20.88 3.96 18.02
CA ARG A 289 -21.35 3.13 16.92
C ARG A 289 -22.86 3.30 16.81
N ILE A 290 -23.36 3.37 15.59
CA ILE A 290 -24.79 3.33 15.30
C ILE A 290 -25.08 2.26 14.26
N VAL A 291 -26.14 1.50 14.49
CA VAL A 291 -26.72 0.61 13.49
C VAL A 291 -27.76 1.43 12.73
N ILE A 292 -27.56 1.57 11.43
CA ILE A 292 -28.44 2.35 10.56
C ILE A 292 -29.39 1.42 9.82
N GLU A 293 -30.49 1.97 9.29
CA GLU A 293 -31.44 1.25 8.43
C GLU A 293 -31.12 1.45 6.94
N GLU A 294 -31.80 0.73 6.05
CA GLU A 294 -31.56 0.83 4.60
C GLU A 294 -31.79 2.25 4.08
N GLN A 295 -32.89 2.89 4.50
CA GLN A 295 -33.21 4.26 4.11
C GLN A 295 -32.17 5.27 4.62
N ASP A 296 -31.64 5.03 5.82
CA ASP A 296 -30.55 5.85 6.36
C ASP A 296 -29.32 5.72 5.47
N LEU A 297 -28.93 4.49 5.13
CA LEU A 297 -27.78 4.24 4.26
C LEU A 297 -27.93 4.97 2.93
N ILE A 298 -29.10 4.90 2.29
CA ILE A 298 -29.38 5.65 1.05
C ILE A 298 -29.19 7.16 1.30
N ASN A 299 -29.73 7.72 2.38
CA ASN A 299 -29.57 9.14 2.69
C ASN A 299 -28.11 9.54 2.97
N PHE A 300 -27.34 8.71 3.66
CA PHE A 300 -25.90 8.91 3.88
C PHE A 300 -25.12 8.86 2.57
N LEU A 301 -25.47 7.94 1.67
CA LEU A 301 -24.78 7.77 0.40
C LEU A 301 -25.20 8.80 -0.65
N SER A 302 -26.39 9.39 -0.53
CA SER A 302 -26.92 10.36 -1.50
C SER A 302 -26.60 11.82 -1.20
N HIS A 303 -26.22 12.16 0.04
CA HIS A 303 -25.97 13.54 0.44
C HIS A 303 -24.58 13.74 1.06
N ALA A 304 -24.05 14.96 0.92
CA ALA A 304 -22.82 15.36 1.59
C ALA A 304 -23.04 15.50 3.11
N PHE A 305 -24.26 15.89 3.50
CA PHE A 305 -24.69 15.98 4.89
C PHE A 305 -26.09 15.37 5.06
N THR A 306 -26.27 14.56 6.11
CA THR A 306 -27.57 13.95 6.45
C THR A 306 -28.07 14.56 7.74
N HIS A 307 -29.13 15.37 7.67
CA HIS A 307 -29.74 15.99 8.85
C HIS A 307 -30.41 14.94 9.75
N TYR A 308 -30.44 15.20 11.07
CA TYR A 308 -31.08 14.28 12.02
C TYR A 308 -32.58 14.10 11.78
N ALA A 309 -33.24 15.09 11.18
CA ALA A 309 -34.63 14.97 10.76
C ALA A 309 -34.83 13.91 9.64
N ASN A 310 -33.76 13.56 8.91
CA ASN A 310 -33.79 12.67 7.76
C ASN A 310 -33.15 11.30 8.07
N VAL A 311 -32.91 10.97 9.33
CA VAL A 311 -32.54 9.62 9.75
C VAL A 311 -33.71 8.96 10.50
N SER A 312 -33.73 7.63 10.50
CA SER A 312 -34.76 6.79 11.11
C SER A 312 -34.91 7.08 12.61
N GLN A 313 -36.11 6.79 13.14
CA GLN A 313 -36.38 6.91 14.57
C GLN A 313 -35.47 6.00 15.41
N SER A 314 -35.06 4.84 14.85
CA SER A 314 -34.10 3.93 15.47
C SER A 314 -32.75 4.60 15.68
N VAL A 315 -32.23 5.27 14.65
CA VAL A 315 -30.98 6.03 14.75
C VAL A 315 -31.14 7.21 15.71
N GLN A 316 -32.24 7.96 15.65
CA GLN A 316 -32.48 9.08 16.58
C GLN A 316 -32.42 8.63 18.07
N LYS A 317 -33.08 7.52 18.42
CA LYS A 317 -33.01 6.94 19.77
C LYS A 317 -31.60 6.50 20.17
N GLN A 318 -30.83 5.91 19.25
CA GLN A 318 -29.43 5.55 19.52
C GLN A 318 -28.58 6.80 19.81
N LEU A 319 -28.88 7.94 19.19
CA LEU A 319 -28.15 9.20 19.40
C LEU A 319 -28.50 9.91 20.70
N GLU A 320 -29.74 9.77 21.18
CA GLU A 320 -30.18 10.23 22.50
C GLU A 320 -29.46 9.47 23.62
N ASN A 321 -29.30 8.16 23.46
CA ASN A 321 -28.62 7.28 24.40
C ASN A 321 -27.08 7.34 24.31
N MET A 322 -26.54 7.98 23.27
CA MET A 322 -25.11 8.16 23.08
C MET A 322 -24.65 9.48 23.72
N SER A 323 -23.38 9.57 24.12
CA SER A 323 -22.79 10.86 24.55
C SER A 323 -23.13 11.99 23.57
N GLN A 324 -23.45 13.16 24.11
CA GLN A 324 -23.70 14.40 23.37
C GLN A 324 -22.42 14.98 22.75
N ASP A 325 -21.26 14.37 23.01
CA ASP A 325 -20.02 14.77 22.37
C ASP A 325 -20.11 14.58 20.85
N LEU A 326 -19.66 15.61 20.13
CA LEU A 326 -19.56 15.61 18.67
C LEU A 326 -18.30 14.84 18.23
N GLY A 327 -18.27 14.39 16.97
CA GLY A 327 -17.09 13.75 16.40
C GLY A 327 -17.37 12.49 15.61
N SER A 328 -16.32 11.73 15.33
CA SER A 328 -16.42 10.49 14.56
C SER A 328 -17.39 9.49 15.20
N THR A 329 -18.20 8.90 14.34
CA THR A 329 -19.18 7.88 14.66
C THR A 329 -19.09 6.80 13.60
N ILE A 330 -19.09 5.54 14.01
CA ILE A 330 -19.04 4.38 13.13
C ILE A 330 -20.48 4.01 12.79
N CYS A 331 -20.82 4.02 11.50
CA CYS A 331 -22.12 3.61 11.00
C CYS A 331 -22.01 2.19 10.45
N THR A 332 -22.91 1.31 10.87
CA THR A 332 -22.95 -0.09 10.42
C THR A 332 -24.32 -0.43 9.84
N PHE A 333 -24.31 -1.07 8.68
CA PHE A 333 -25.49 -1.68 8.05
C PHE A 333 -25.10 -3.07 7.55
N THR A 334 -26.02 -4.02 7.51
CA THR A 334 -25.76 -5.34 6.91
C THR A 334 -26.77 -5.59 5.81
N ILE A 335 -26.29 -5.71 4.57
CA ILE A 335 -27.13 -6.13 3.46
C ILE A 335 -27.38 -7.63 3.62
N LYS A 336 -28.66 -8.02 3.55
CA LYS A 336 -29.10 -9.42 3.54
C LYS A 336 -29.80 -9.70 2.21
N GLN A 337 -29.08 -10.24 1.24
CA GLN A 337 -29.62 -10.58 -0.07
C GLN A 337 -29.11 -11.95 -0.52
N HIS A 338 -29.96 -12.77 -1.14
CA HIS A 338 -29.58 -14.05 -1.75
C HIS A 338 -28.70 -14.97 -0.86
N ASN A 339 -29.03 -15.08 0.43
CA ASN A 339 -28.25 -15.82 1.45
C ASN A 339 -26.82 -15.28 1.73
N LEU A 340 -26.50 -14.07 1.27
CA LEU A 340 -25.28 -13.37 1.60
C LEU A 340 -25.56 -12.28 2.64
N GLU A 341 -24.71 -12.23 3.67
CA GLU A 341 -24.67 -11.13 4.63
C GLU A 341 -23.40 -10.30 4.36
N VAL A 342 -23.59 -9.08 3.88
CA VAL A 342 -22.48 -8.17 3.55
C VAL A 342 -22.50 -6.98 4.52
N PRO A 343 -21.56 -6.91 5.47
CA PRO A 343 -21.48 -5.77 6.38
C PRO A 343 -20.91 -4.54 5.65
N ILE A 344 -21.64 -3.44 5.70
CA ILE A 344 -21.21 -2.11 5.28
C ILE A 344 -20.86 -1.31 6.53
N ILE A 345 -19.60 -0.89 6.64
CA ILE A 345 -19.09 -0.14 7.79
C ILE A 345 -18.37 1.09 7.27
N PHE A 346 -18.81 2.27 7.71
CA PHE A 346 -18.16 3.53 7.36
C PHE A 346 -18.15 4.52 8.51
N VAL A 347 -17.24 5.47 8.43
CA VAL A 347 -17.14 6.57 9.41
C VAL A 347 -17.97 7.76 8.94
N ALA A 348 -18.76 8.33 9.84
CA ALA A 348 -19.38 9.64 9.66
C ALA A 348 -18.94 10.61 10.76
N TRP A 349 -18.84 11.89 10.44
CA TRP A 349 -18.70 12.95 11.43
C TRP A 349 -20.07 13.34 11.98
N ARG A 350 -20.30 13.16 13.28
CA ARG A 350 -21.49 13.65 13.99
C ARG A 350 -21.30 15.13 14.34
N GLY A 351 -22.02 16.01 13.64
CA GLY A 351 -22.14 17.43 13.96
C GLY A 351 -23.30 17.71 14.93
N ARG A 352 -23.69 18.98 15.11
CA ARG A 352 -24.77 19.35 16.06
C ARG A 352 -26.16 18.92 15.61
N SER A 353 -26.42 18.89 14.30
CA SER A 353 -27.75 18.65 13.72
C SER A 353 -27.72 17.73 12.48
N SER A 354 -26.54 17.22 12.14
CA SER A 354 -26.33 16.41 10.94
C SER A 354 -25.12 15.49 11.09
N PHE A 355 -25.04 14.53 10.18
CA PHE A 355 -23.84 13.75 9.91
C PHE A 355 -23.19 14.16 8.60
N ARG A 356 -21.86 14.03 8.53
CA ARG A 356 -21.08 14.05 7.29
C ARG A 356 -20.42 12.68 7.07
N PRO A 357 -20.92 11.82 6.17
CA PRO A 357 -20.30 10.53 5.87
C PRO A 357 -18.98 10.68 5.12
N PHE A 358 -17.95 9.93 5.53
CA PHE A 358 -16.66 9.87 4.85
C PHE A 358 -16.57 8.64 3.92
N VAL A 359 -17.47 8.60 2.94
CA VAL A 359 -17.54 7.52 1.94
C VAL A 359 -17.12 8.06 0.57
N SER A 360 -16.13 7.41 -0.05
CA SER A 360 -15.63 7.81 -1.38
C SER A 360 -16.68 7.61 -2.46
N HIS A 361 -16.62 8.39 -3.55
CA HIS A 361 -17.56 8.24 -4.67
C HIS A 361 -17.62 6.79 -5.20
N SER A 362 -16.47 6.12 -5.36
CA SER A 362 -16.45 4.72 -5.82
C SER A 362 -17.18 3.78 -4.85
N SER A 363 -17.02 3.99 -3.54
CA SER A 363 -17.71 3.18 -2.53
C SER A 363 -19.21 3.49 -2.50
N ARG A 364 -19.60 4.77 -2.63
CA ARG A 364 -21.02 5.17 -2.76
C ARG A 364 -21.69 4.48 -3.94
N LYS A 365 -21.07 4.53 -5.13
CA LYS A 365 -21.56 3.82 -6.33
C LYS A 365 -21.74 2.33 -6.05
N PHE A 366 -20.71 1.68 -5.52
CA PHE A 366 -20.75 0.25 -5.20
C PHE A 366 -21.88 -0.11 -4.22
N TYR A 367 -21.99 0.61 -3.10
CA TYR A 367 -23.03 0.34 -2.10
C TYR A 367 -24.44 0.60 -2.61
N LEU A 368 -24.67 1.69 -3.36
CA LEU A 368 -25.97 1.96 -3.98
C LEU A 368 -26.35 0.86 -5.00
N SER A 369 -25.38 0.35 -5.77
CA SER A 369 -25.62 -0.78 -6.66
C SER A 369 -25.99 -2.07 -5.92
N LEU A 370 -25.39 -2.33 -4.76
CA LEU A 370 -25.80 -3.47 -3.90
C LEU A 370 -27.23 -3.31 -3.35
N LEU A 371 -27.74 -2.08 -3.24
CA LEU A 371 -29.13 -1.79 -2.88
C LEU A 371 -30.07 -1.81 -4.10
N ASN A 372 -29.64 -2.33 -5.25
CA ASN A 372 -30.40 -2.38 -6.50
C ASN A 372 -30.86 -1.00 -7.03
N ILE A 373 -30.13 0.07 -6.69
CA ILE A 373 -30.38 1.40 -7.28
C ILE A 373 -29.79 1.41 -8.70
N ASP A 374 -30.55 1.93 -9.65
CA ASP A 374 -30.19 1.94 -11.06
C ASP A 374 -28.97 2.83 -11.34
N HIS A 375 -28.21 2.48 -12.38
CA HIS A 375 -26.95 3.15 -12.69
C HIS A 375 -27.13 4.62 -13.11
N SER A 376 -28.27 4.99 -13.70
CA SER A 376 -28.58 6.40 -14.04
C SER A 376 -28.72 7.24 -12.78
N THR A 377 -29.57 6.81 -11.84
CA THR A 377 -29.80 7.48 -10.56
C THR A 377 -28.51 7.58 -9.75
N ILE A 378 -27.68 6.53 -9.74
CA ILE A 378 -26.37 6.56 -9.08
C ILE A 378 -25.47 7.67 -9.66
N ASN A 379 -25.45 7.83 -10.97
CA ASN A 379 -24.64 8.89 -11.60
C ASN A 379 -25.17 10.28 -11.23
N ASP A 380 -26.48 10.49 -11.24
CA ASP A 380 -27.12 11.76 -10.85
C ASP A 380 -26.81 12.11 -9.40
N ILE A 381 -26.87 11.13 -8.49
CA ILE A 381 -26.48 11.29 -7.08
C ILE A 381 -25.04 11.77 -6.96
N ILE A 382 -24.11 11.12 -7.68
CA ILE A 382 -22.68 11.44 -7.59
C ILE A 382 -22.38 12.83 -8.17
N GLU A 383 -23.09 13.23 -9.22
CA GLU A 383 -22.98 14.58 -9.77
C GLU A 383 -23.47 15.64 -8.76
N LYS A 384 -24.65 15.44 -8.16
CA LYS A 384 -25.18 16.33 -7.11
C LYS A 384 -24.23 16.45 -5.92
N LEU A 385 -23.69 15.33 -5.45
CA LEU A 385 -22.70 15.30 -4.36
C LEU A 385 -21.46 16.14 -4.69
N THR A 386 -20.96 16.03 -5.92
CA THR A 386 -19.79 16.80 -6.36
C THR A 386 -20.06 18.31 -6.29
N ILE A 387 -21.29 18.74 -6.58
CA ILE A 387 -21.72 20.13 -6.47
C ILE A 387 -21.85 20.56 -5.00
N GLU A 388 -22.53 19.75 -4.17
CA GLU A 388 -22.70 20.01 -2.73
C GLU A 388 -21.34 20.15 -2.01
N GLU A 389 -20.39 19.25 -2.30
CA GLU A 389 -19.05 19.26 -1.69
C GLU A 389 -18.26 20.51 -2.09
N LYS A 390 -18.35 20.95 -3.36
CA LYS A 390 -17.71 22.19 -3.82
C LYS A 390 -18.27 23.41 -3.12
N ALA A 391 -19.59 23.54 -3.02
CA ALA A 391 -20.25 24.64 -2.33
C ALA A 391 -19.89 24.69 -0.83
N SER A 392 -19.66 23.54 -0.20
CA SER A 392 -19.28 23.46 1.21
C SER A 392 -17.83 23.87 1.51
N ASN A 393 -16.94 23.81 0.50
CA ASN A 393 -15.52 24.10 0.63
C ASN A 393 -15.14 25.54 0.23
N GLU A 394 -16.09 26.35 -0.28
CA GLU A 394 -15.84 27.77 -0.52
C GLU A 394 -15.74 28.55 0.80
N PRO A 395 -14.70 29.39 0.99
CA PRO A 395 -14.61 30.25 2.17
C PRO A 395 -15.76 31.25 2.15
N ARG A 396 -16.64 31.19 3.15
CA ARG A 396 -17.65 32.24 3.40
C ARG A 396 -16.92 33.57 3.61
N ILE A 397 -16.92 34.42 2.58
CA ILE A 397 -16.54 35.83 2.71
C ILE A 397 -17.60 36.45 3.61
N GLU A 398 -17.22 36.81 4.84
CA GLU A 398 -18.10 37.55 5.75
C GLU A 398 -18.52 38.86 5.09
N GLY A 399 -19.83 39.03 4.96
CA GLY A 399 -20.45 40.21 4.38
C GLY A 399 -20.04 41.46 5.13
N LYS A 400 -19.57 42.46 4.38
CA LYS A 400 -19.47 43.84 4.85
C LYS A 400 -20.86 44.26 5.33
N THR A 401 -21.00 44.48 6.62
CA THR A 401 -22.13 45.20 7.20
C THR A 401 -22.23 46.56 6.54
N ASN A 402 -23.42 46.86 6.03
CA ASN A 402 -23.83 48.19 5.57
C ASN A 402 -23.50 49.23 6.66
N ASN A 403 -22.61 50.16 6.36
CA ASN A 403 -22.51 51.41 7.10
C ASN A 403 -23.50 52.40 6.48
N GLU A 404 -24.51 52.77 7.28
CA GLU A 404 -25.31 53.96 7.08
C GLU A 404 -24.41 55.22 7.02
N PRO A 405 -24.75 56.24 6.21
CA PRO A 405 -23.98 57.46 6.14
C PRO A 405 -24.24 58.32 7.38
N LYS A 406 -23.19 58.61 8.15
CA LYS A 406 -23.22 59.67 9.16
C LYS A 406 -23.25 61.03 8.47
N ILE A 407 -24.26 61.79 8.84
CA ILE A 407 -24.48 63.21 8.58
C ILE A 407 -23.30 64.01 9.17
N GLU A 408 -22.69 64.87 8.35
CA GLU A 408 -21.80 65.93 8.77
C GLU A 408 -22.59 67.01 9.51
N ASP A 409 -22.11 67.44 10.68
CA ASP A 409 -22.35 68.80 11.16
C ASP A 409 -21.19 69.24 12.06
N SER A 410 -20.58 70.36 11.63
CA SER A 410 -19.72 71.33 12.34
C SER A 410 -18.38 70.90 12.95
#